data_AF-A0A2W7RR48-F1
#
_entry.id   AF-A0A2W7RR48-F1
#
_cell.length_a   1.000
_cell.length_b   1.000
_cell.length_c   1.000
_cell.angle_alpha   90.00
_cell.angle_beta   90.00
_cell.angle_gamma   90.00
#
_symmetry.space_group_name_H-M   'P 1'
#
loop_
_entity.id
_entity.type
_entity.pdbx_description
1 polymer ?
#
loop_
_entity_poly.entity_id
_entity_poly.type
_entity_poly.pdbx_seq_one_letter_code
_entity_poly.pdbx_strand_id
1 'polypeptide(L)'
;MKTNFKYMIAAVLVTFFAVMACKKTEYSFGSIKTPQDLVINVNIQGQDANNPTGDGSGIVTISAQATNALQYKIYFGNGDSVMTYSGTATYKYTTIDTNTYTITVNAIGTGGAITTLSKQIRVLYKFQIPADIMAALTNGTSKNWIIASDTVGHFGVGPSTSFFPDWYQAQPNEKPACAYGSVITFTQAGSNTITMNDNNNGSSFLIAAATAFYGQSGGDGCYPIATGGTKTLGFGTANSGSNSTNSTGIQFTVPGNGIIGFGTGGTTYEILSLTSNVMWLRNIGSDGNAWYQIFRAQ
;
A
#
# COMPACT_ATOMS: atom_id res chain seq x y z
N MET A 1 -2.24 44.35 -85.69
CA MET A 1 -3.26 44.35 -84.61
C MET A 1 -4.01 43.01 -84.44
N LYS A 2 -4.21 42.19 -85.49
CA LYS A 2 -4.95 40.90 -85.39
C LYS A 2 -4.22 39.77 -84.64
N THR A 3 -2.89 39.77 -84.57
CA THR A 3 -2.10 38.72 -83.90
C THR A 3 -2.07 38.89 -82.37
N ASN A 4 -2.03 40.13 -81.87
CA ASN A 4 -1.96 40.43 -80.43
C ASN A 4 -3.29 40.13 -79.70
N PHE A 5 -4.43 40.21 -80.39
CA PHE A 5 -5.75 39.89 -79.83
C PHE A 5 -5.92 38.38 -79.55
N LYS A 6 -5.29 37.51 -80.36
CA LYS A 6 -5.32 36.05 -80.16
C LYS A 6 -4.53 35.61 -78.93
N TYR A 7 -3.37 36.24 -78.68
CA TYR A 7 -2.56 35.96 -77.49
C TYR A 7 -3.22 36.49 -76.21
N MET A 8 -3.96 37.61 -76.29
CA MET A 8 -4.70 38.15 -75.15
C MET A 8 -5.89 37.27 -74.76
N ILE A 9 -6.64 36.72 -75.74
CA ILE A 9 -7.70 35.74 -75.48
C ILE A 9 -7.14 34.43 -74.92
N ALA A 10 -6.03 33.94 -75.47
CA ALA A 10 -5.37 32.73 -74.97
C ALA A 10 -4.85 32.93 -73.53
N ALA A 11 -4.26 34.08 -73.23
CA ALA A 11 -3.83 34.42 -71.88
C ALA A 11 -5.02 34.46 -70.91
N VAL A 12 -6.12 35.14 -71.26
CA VAL A 12 -7.33 35.21 -70.42
C VAL A 12 -7.99 33.84 -70.21
N LEU A 13 -8.02 32.97 -71.23
CA LEU A 13 -8.53 31.60 -71.10
C LEU A 13 -7.67 30.76 -70.14
N VAL A 14 -6.34 30.86 -70.25
CA VAL A 14 -5.40 30.13 -69.38
C VAL A 14 -5.52 30.61 -67.94
N THR A 15 -5.69 31.91 -67.68
CA THR A 15 -5.90 32.43 -66.33
C THR A 15 -7.25 32.02 -65.74
N PHE A 16 -8.30 31.89 -66.56
CA PHE A 16 -9.64 31.45 -66.12
C PHE A 16 -9.67 29.96 -65.72
N PHE A 17 -8.93 29.09 -66.42
CA PHE A 17 -8.78 27.68 -66.02
C PHE A 17 -7.88 27.50 -64.78
N ALA A 18 -6.89 28.37 -64.57
CA ALA A 18 -6.02 28.33 -63.40
C ALA A 18 -6.75 28.64 -62.07
N VAL A 19 -7.80 29.48 -62.09
CA VAL A 19 -8.61 29.78 -60.89
C VAL A 19 -9.67 28.70 -60.58
N MET A 20 -10.07 27.87 -61.55
CA MET A 20 -10.99 26.74 -61.32
C MET A 20 -10.29 25.47 -60.82
N ALA A 21 -8.98 25.34 -61.03
CA ALA A 21 -8.18 24.21 -60.52
C ALA A 21 -7.95 24.28 -59.00
N CYS A 22 -8.21 25.42 -58.38
CA CYS A 22 -8.16 25.60 -56.93
C CYS A 22 -9.51 25.23 -56.30
N LYS A 23 -9.95 23.97 -56.44
CA LYS A 23 -11.01 23.45 -55.58
C LYS A 23 -10.43 23.34 -54.18
N LYS A 24 -10.88 24.20 -53.25
CA LYS A 24 -10.62 23.99 -51.82
C LYS A 24 -11.12 22.60 -51.46
N THR A 25 -10.24 21.76 -50.91
CA THR A 25 -10.61 20.45 -50.40
C THR A 25 -11.63 20.65 -49.28
N GLU A 26 -12.89 20.33 -49.54
CA GLU A 26 -13.92 20.36 -48.50
C GLU A 26 -13.74 19.14 -47.59
N TYR A 27 -13.26 19.38 -46.37
CA TYR A 27 -13.23 18.36 -45.34
C TYR A 27 -14.60 18.28 -44.70
N SER A 28 -15.37 17.25 -45.06
CA SER A 28 -16.62 16.92 -44.37
C SER A 28 -16.32 15.94 -43.25
N PHE A 29 -16.55 16.37 -42.01
CA PHE A 29 -16.70 15.43 -40.91
C PHE A 29 -17.98 14.64 -41.21
N GLY A 30 -17.86 13.33 -41.46
CA GLY A 30 -19.02 12.46 -41.63
C GLY A 30 -20.02 12.60 -40.46
N SER A 31 -21.15 11.90 -40.51
CA SER A 31 -22.20 12.09 -39.50
C SER A 31 -21.70 12.00 -38.06
N ILE A 32 -21.90 13.08 -37.29
CA ILE A 32 -21.58 13.17 -35.87
C ILE A 32 -22.66 12.37 -35.12
N LYS A 33 -22.23 11.32 -34.41
CA LYS A 33 -23.07 10.43 -33.63
C LYS A 33 -22.69 10.58 -32.16
N THR A 34 -23.55 11.28 -31.42
CA THR A 34 -23.42 11.39 -29.96
C THR A 34 -23.74 10.04 -29.32
N PRO A 35 -22.90 9.53 -28.40
CA PRO A 35 -23.21 8.29 -27.69
C PRO A 35 -24.50 8.39 -26.88
N GLN A 36 -25.29 7.32 -26.80
CA GLN A 36 -26.54 7.30 -26.03
C GLN A 36 -26.58 6.10 -25.08
N ASP A 37 -27.50 6.17 -24.11
CA ASP A 37 -27.76 5.09 -23.14
C ASP A 37 -26.50 4.64 -22.40
N LEU A 38 -25.66 5.60 -22.00
CA LEU A 38 -24.46 5.30 -21.24
C LEU A 38 -24.82 4.68 -19.89
N VAL A 39 -24.38 3.45 -19.66
CA VAL A 39 -24.51 2.72 -18.39
C VAL A 39 -23.14 2.48 -17.80
N ILE A 40 -23.00 2.66 -16.49
CA ILE A 40 -21.79 2.34 -15.72
C ILE A 40 -22.09 1.22 -14.72
N ASN A 41 -21.42 0.10 -14.91
CA ASN A 41 -21.38 -0.99 -13.94
C ASN A 41 -20.06 -0.93 -13.18
N VAL A 42 -20.14 -1.22 -11.88
CA VAL A 42 -18.98 -1.26 -10.99
C VAL A 42 -19.04 -2.54 -10.20
N ASN A 43 -17.93 -3.26 -10.19
CA ASN A 43 -17.71 -4.43 -9.37
C ASN A 43 -16.54 -4.16 -8.41
N ILE A 44 -16.83 -4.04 -7.11
CA ILE A 44 -15.82 -3.87 -6.06
C ILE A 44 -15.46 -5.28 -5.58
N GLN A 45 -14.17 -5.61 -5.58
CA GLN A 45 -13.72 -6.95 -5.21
C GLN A 45 -14.11 -7.30 -3.77
N GLY A 46 -14.72 -8.49 -3.61
CA GLY A 46 -15.19 -8.98 -2.31
C GLY A 46 -16.41 -8.24 -1.74
N GLN A 47 -17.11 -7.44 -2.56
CA GLN A 47 -18.33 -6.77 -2.13
C GLN A 47 -19.49 -7.76 -2.01
N ASP A 48 -20.11 -7.80 -0.84
CA ASP A 48 -21.33 -8.56 -0.56
C ASP A 48 -22.18 -7.84 0.51
N ALA A 49 -23.23 -8.48 1.02
CA ALA A 49 -24.12 -7.89 2.03
C ALA A 49 -23.41 -7.60 3.38
N ASN A 50 -22.37 -8.37 3.72
CA ASN A 50 -21.61 -8.21 4.96
C ASN A 50 -20.40 -7.28 4.77
N ASN A 51 -19.88 -7.17 3.54
CA ASN A 51 -18.72 -6.38 3.15
C ASN A 51 -19.13 -5.34 2.09
N PRO A 52 -19.98 -4.35 2.41
CA PRO A 52 -20.56 -3.45 1.41
C PRO A 52 -19.53 -2.57 0.69
N THR A 53 -18.30 -2.47 1.21
CA THR A 53 -17.19 -1.67 0.66
C THR A 53 -16.03 -2.53 0.13
N GLY A 54 -16.22 -3.84 0.00
CA GLY A 54 -15.22 -4.80 -0.50
C GLY A 54 -14.39 -5.47 0.59
N ASP A 55 -13.50 -6.37 0.17
CA ASP A 55 -12.65 -7.19 1.05
C ASP A 55 -11.42 -6.44 1.64
N GLY A 56 -11.18 -5.20 1.20
CA GLY A 56 -10.01 -4.40 1.58
C GLY A 56 -8.85 -4.46 0.59
N SER A 57 -9.00 -5.15 -0.55
CA SER A 57 -8.00 -5.14 -1.64
C SER A 57 -7.91 -3.81 -2.38
N GLY A 58 -8.97 -2.99 -2.31
CA GLY A 58 -9.10 -1.74 -3.06
C GLY A 58 -9.32 -1.92 -4.56
N ILE A 59 -9.48 -3.16 -5.05
CA ILE A 59 -9.61 -3.47 -6.47
C ILE A 59 -11.06 -3.24 -6.93
N VAL A 60 -11.22 -2.44 -7.98
CA VAL A 60 -12.51 -2.10 -8.57
C VAL A 60 -12.45 -2.31 -10.08
N THR A 61 -13.41 -3.04 -10.62
CA THR A 61 -13.59 -3.19 -12.07
C THR A 61 -14.77 -2.35 -12.53
N ILE A 62 -14.52 -1.44 -13.46
CA ILE A 62 -15.51 -0.54 -14.07
C ILE A 62 -15.79 -1.07 -15.47
N SER A 63 -17.06 -1.17 -15.86
CA SER A 63 -17.46 -1.38 -17.24
C SER A 63 -18.53 -0.38 -17.66
N ALA A 64 -18.29 0.26 -18.81
CA ALA A 64 -19.16 1.24 -19.40
C ALA A 64 -19.61 0.78 -20.78
N GLN A 65 -20.88 0.99 -21.08
CA GLN A 65 -21.45 0.70 -22.41
C GLN A 65 -22.37 1.83 -22.82
N ALA A 66 -22.34 2.17 -24.10
CA ALA A 66 -23.18 3.20 -24.71
C ALA A 66 -23.32 2.88 -26.20
N THR A 67 -24.48 3.17 -26.79
CA THR A 67 -24.65 3.08 -28.23
C THR A 67 -23.87 4.20 -28.92
N ASN A 68 -23.35 3.96 -30.13
CA ASN A 68 -22.53 4.91 -30.91
C ASN A 68 -21.22 5.40 -30.24
N ALA A 69 -20.81 4.81 -29.12
CA ALA A 69 -19.48 5.07 -28.56
C ALA A 69 -18.39 4.31 -29.34
N LEU A 70 -17.31 5.00 -29.62
CA LEU A 70 -16.09 4.46 -30.21
C LEU A 70 -15.01 4.23 -29.16
N GLN A 71 -15.01 5.04 -28.11
CA GLN A 71 -14.03 5.01 -27.03
C GLN A 71 -14.63 5.55 -25.74
N TYR A 72 -13.99 5.24 -24.62
CA TYR A 72 -14.36 5.72 -23.30
C TYR A 72 -13.15 6.32 -22.61
N LYS A 73 -13.36 7.44 -21.90
CA LYS A 73 -12.44 7.94 -20.90
C LYS A 73 -13.04 7.75 -19.52
N ILE A 74 -12.36 6.99 -18.67
CA ILE A 74 -12.81 6.68 -17.31
C ILE A 74 -11.93 7.48 -16.34
N TYR A 75 -12.54 8.31 -15.51
CA TYR A 75 -11.91 9.02 -14.40
C TYR A 75 -12.26 8.31 -13.10
N PHE A 76 -11.27 8.00 -12.28
CA PHE A 76 -11.44 7.18 -11.07
C PHE A 76 -11.81 7.98 -9.81
N GLY A 77 -11.92 9.30 -9.92
CA GLY A 77 -12.35 10.17 -8.81
C GLY A 77 -11.25 10.58 -7.83
N ASN A 78 -10.00 10.19 -8.09
CA ASN A 78 -8.80 10.57 -7.31
C ASN A 78 -7.75 11.34 -8.15
N GLY A 79 -8.13 11.78 -9.34
CA GLY A 79 -7.23 12.43 -10.31
C GLY A 79 -6.78 11.51 -11.44
N ASP A 80 -6.77 10.20 -11.23
CA ASP A 80 -6.37 9.24 -12.26
C ASP A 80 -7.45 9.04 -13.32
N SER A 81 -7.03 8.71 -14.54
CA SER A 81 -7.92 8.34 -15.62
C SER A 81 -7.28 7.40 -16.64
N VAL A 82 -8.11 6.71 -17.42
CA VAL A 82 -7.66 5.82 -18.49
C VAL A 82 -8.56 5.96 -19.72
N MET A 83 -7.96 5.80 -20.90
CA MET A 83 -8.68 5.67 -22.17
C MET A 83 -8.82 4.19 -22.51
N THR A 84 -10.01 3.75 -22.91
CA THR A 84 -10.28 2.35 -23.30
C THR A 84 -11.29 2.28 -24.44
N TYR A 85 -11.08 1.34 -25.36
CA TYR A 85 -12.04 1.05 -26.44
C TYR A 85 -13.17 0.12 -25.98
N SER A 86 -12.88 -0.78 -25.03
CA SER A 86 -13.86 -1.76 -24.53
C SER A 86 -14.82 -1.19 -23.48
N GLY A 87 -14.57 0.03 -23.00
CA GLY A 87 -15.30 0.62 -21.89
C GLY A 87 -14.99 -0.04 -20.54
N THR A 88 -14.05 -0.99 -20.48
CA THR A 88 -13.70 -1.72 -19.25
C THR A 88 -12.31 -1.33 -18.74
N ALA A 89 -12.18 -1.16 -17.42
CA ALA A 89 -10.91 -0.95 -16.74
C ALA A 89 -10.95 -1.51 -15.30
N THR A 90 -9.84 -2.11 -14.87
CA THR A 90 -9.63 -2.49 -13.47
C THR A 90 -8.64 -1.51 -12.84
N TYR A 91 -8.98 -0.98 -11.67
CA TYR A 91 -8.20 0.01 -10.94
C TYR A 91 -8.06 -0.38 -9.48
N LYS A 92 -6.92 -0.06 -8.86
CA LYS A 92 -6.64 -0.36 -7.44
C LYS A 92 -6.51 0.94 -6.65
N TYR A 93 -7.47 1.19 -5.77
CA TYR A 93 -7.38 2.27 -4.79
C TYR A 93 -6.47 1.85 -3.64
N THR A 94 -5.56 2.73 -3.24
CA THR A 94 -4.56 2.46 -2.19
C THR A 94 -4.63 3.42 -1.01
N THR A 95 -5.64 4.29 -0.96
CA THR A 95 -5.88 5.16 0.20
C THR A 95 -6.46 4.30 1.32
N ILE A 96 -5.74 4.21 2.44
CA ILE A 96 -6.13 3.40 3.60
C ILE A 96 -7.52 3.80 4.09
N ASP A 97 -8.23 2.80 4.61
CA ASP A 97 -9.61 2.84 5.11
C ASP A 97 -10.67 2.94 4.00
N THR A 98 -11.91 3.22 4.40
CA THR A 98 -13.03 3.36 3.48
C THR A 98 -13.10 4.78 2.95
N ASN A 99 -12.87 4.93 1.65
CA ASN A 99 -12.91 6.20 0.96
C ASN A 99 -14.04 6.23 -0.08
N THR A 100 -14.60 7.42 -0.32
CA THR A 100 -15.66 7.64 -1.31
C THR A 100 -15.05 8.23 -2.57
N TYR A 101 -15.36 7.64 -3.73
CA TYR A 101 -14.88 8.10 -5.03
C TYR A 101 -16.05 8.34 -5.98
N THR A 102 -15.94 9.36 -6.82
CA THR A 102 -16.89 9.63 -7.91
C THR A 102 -16.23 9.20 -9.22
N ILE A 103 -16.66 8.05 -9.74
CA ILE A 103 -16.22 7.60 -11.06
C ILE A 103 -16.99 8.40 -12.11
N THR A 104 -16.30 8.96 -13.09
CA THR A 104 -16.91 9.66 -14.23
C THR A 104 -16.47 9.00 -15.51
N VAL A 105 -17.41 8.67 -16.38
CA VAL A 105 -17.12 8.09 -17.70
C VAL A 105 -17.60 9.02 -18.79
N ASN A 106 -16.72 9.33 -19.72
CA ASN A 106 -17.04 9.99 -20.98
C ASN A 106 -17.05 8.94 -22.09
N ALA A 107 -18.24 8.61 -22.62
CA ALA A 107 -18.37 7.89 -23.87
C ALA A 107 -18.15 8.85 -25.03
N ILE A 108 -17.32 8.47 -26.00
CA ILE A 108 -16.86 9.34 -27.10
C ILE A 108 -17.28 8.71 -28.43
N GLY A 109 -18.08 9.43 -29.22
CA GLY A 109 -18.56 9.04 -30.53
C GLY A 109 -17.80 9.70 -31.68
N THR A 110 -18.37 9.69 -32.89
CA THR A 110 -17.76 10.35 -34.06
C THR A 110 -17.71 11.86 -33.87
N GLY A 111 -16.72 12.52 -34.50
CA GLY A 111 -16.54 13.97 -34.37
C GLY A 111 -16.18 14.44 -32.95
N GLY A 112 -15.85 13.51 -32.04
CA GLY A 112 -15.55 13.82 -30.65
C GLY A 112 -16.78 14.16 -29.81
N ALA A 113 -17.99 13.78 -30.23
CA ALA A 113 -19.20 13.97 -29.43
C ALA A 113 -19.13 13.14 -28.15
N ILE A 114 -19.47 13.74 -27.00
CA ILE A 114 -19.31 13.12 -25.67
C ILE A 114 -20.65 13.01 -24.96
N THR A 115 -20.89 11.85 -24.34
CA THR A 115 -21.90 11.66 -23.30
C THR A 115 -21.22 11.27 -22.01
N THR A 116 -21.60 11.92 -20.91
CA THR A 116 -20.96 11.74 -19.60
C THR A 116 -21.95 11.19 -18.59
N LEU A 117 -21.50 10.22 -17.79
CA LEU A 117 -22.22 9.73 -16.62
C LEU A 117 -21.25 9.59 -15.45
N SER A 118 -21.74 9.83 -14.23
CA SER A 118 -20.97 9.67 -13.00
C SER A 118 -21.67 8.71 -12.02
N LYS A 119 -20.88 7.95 -11.27
CA LYS A 119 -21.35 7.05 -10.23
C LYS A 119 -20.44 7.13 -9.00
N GLN A 120 -21.04 7.35 -7.84
CA GLN A 120 -20.33 7.34 -6.57
C GLN A 120 -20.19 5.92 -6.03
N ILE A 121 -19.02 5.61 -5.47
CA ILE A 121 -18.72 4.33 -4.83
C ILE A 121 -17.97 4.54 -3.51
N ARG A 122 -18.02 3.54 -2.63
CA ARG A 122 -17.24 3.48 -1.39
C ARG A 122 -16.34 2.26 -1.43
N VAL A 123 -15.03 2.45 -1.27
CA VAL A 123 -14.02 1.40 -1.40
C VAL A 123 -13.20 1.33 -0.12
N LEU A 124 -13.10 0.13 0.46
CA LEU A 124 -12.18 -0.16 1.55
C LEU A 124 -10.84 -0.61 0.99
N TYR A 125 -9.77 0.01 1.46
CA TYR A 125 -8.41 -0.49 1.28
C TYR A 125 -7.73 -0.70 2.64
N LYS A 126 -7.23 -1.91 2.85
CA LYS A 126 -6.42 -2.27 4.03
C LYS A 126 -4.98 -2.40 3.61
N PHE A 127 -4.06 -2.10 4.52
CA PHE A 127 -2.65 -2.41 4.32
C PHE A 127 -2.47 -3.89 3.98
N GLN A 128 -1.72 -4.18 2.92
CA GLN A 128 -1.43 -5.54 2.48
C GLN A 128 -0.04 -5.92 2.99
N ILE A 129 0.02 -6.94 3.85
CA ILE A 129 1.27 -7.52 4.33
C ILE A 129 2.01 -8.07 3.11
N PRO A 130 3.24 -7.59 2.83
CA PRO A 130 4.03 -8.14 1.73
C PRO A 130 4.21 -9.66 1.86
N ALA A 131 4.12 -10.38 0.74
CA ALA A 131 4.12 -11.85 0.74
C ALA A 131 5.42 -12.44 1.31
N ASP A 132 6.54 -11.78 1.08
CA ASP A 132 7.85 -12.10 1.64
C ASP A 132 7.90 -11.89 3.17
N ILE A 133 7.33 -10.81 3.69
CA ILE A 133 7.19 -10.57 5.14
C ILE A 133 6.30 -11.65 5.78
N MET A 134 5.15 -11.96 5.16
CA MET A 134 4.24 -13.01 5.61
C MET A 134 4.94 -14.37 5.68
N ALA A 135 5.61 -14.76 4.60
CA ALA A 135 6.31 -16.04 4.49
C ALA A 135 7.50 -16.11 5.46
N ALA A 136 8.27 -15.04 5.58
CA ALA A 136 9.42 -15.00 6.48
C ALA A 136 8.97 -15.10 7.94
N LEU A 137 7.95 -14.35 8.38
CA LEU A 137 7.46 -14.38 9.77
C LEU A 137 6.82 -15.70 10.16
N THR A 138 6.10 -16.37 9.25
CA THR A 138 5.21 -17.50 9.59
C THR A 138 5.59 -18.83 8.96
N ASN A 139 6.59 -18.88 8.08
CA ASN A 139 6.87 -20.04 7.22
C ASN A 139 5.65 -20.52 6.40
N GLY A 140 4.69 -19.64 6.12
CA GLY A 140 3.43 -19.97 5.43
C GLY A 140 2.37 -20.63 6.33
N THR A 141 2.62 -20.82 7.62
CA THR A 141 1.60 -21.32 8.56
C THR A 141 1.85 -20.81 9.97
N SER A 142 2.92 -21.27 10.61
CA SER A 142 3.36 -20.81 11.92
C SER A 142 4.86 -20.98 12.06
N LYS A 143 5.52 -20.03 12.73
CA LYS A 143 6.95 -20.09 13.02
C LYS A 143 7.26 -19.50 14.39
N ASN A 144 8.15 -20.17 15.10
CA ASN A 144 8.67 -19.73 16.38
C ASN A 144 9.95 -18.92 16.22
N TRP A 145 10.07 -17.90 17.05
CA TRP A 145 11.21 -17.01 17.13
C TRP A 145 11.64 -16.88 18.58
N ILE A 146 12.95 -16.89 18.81
CA ILE A 146 13.55 -16.68 20.12
C ILE A 146 14.54 -15.53 20.03
N ILE A 147 14.84 -14.88 21.16
CA ILE A 147 15.93 -13.90 21.21
C ILE A 147 17.23 -14.57 20.77
N ALA A 148 17.97 -13.92 19.87
CA ALA A 148 19.27 -14.38 19.41
C ALA A 148 20.35 -14.05 20.46
N SER A 149 20.33 -14.74 21.61
CA SER A 149 21.17 -14.41 22.77
C SER A 149 22.68 -14.48 22.49
N ASP A 150 23.09 -15.23 21.48
CA ASP A 150 24.46 -15.40 20.98
C ASP A 150 24.90 -14.32 19.98
N THR A 151 24.02 -13.38 19.61
CA THR A 151 24.32 -12.29 18.67
C THR A 151 24.60 -10.99 19.43
N VAL A 152 25.68 -10.28 19.08
CA VAL A 152 25.96 -8.93 19.63
C VAL A 152 24.80 -7.98 19.27
N GLY A 153 24.36 -7.18 20.25
CA GLY A 153 23.31 -6.19 20.03
C GLY A 153 21.90 -6.77 19.94
N HIS A 154 21.71 -8.05 20.30
CA HIS A 154 20.38 -8.66 20.40
C HIS A 154 19.45 -7.88 21.32
N PHE A 155 20.02 -7.22 22.33
CA PHE A 155 19.42 -6.10 23.06
C PHE A 155 20.29 -4.88 22.78
N GLY A 156 19.68 -3.80 22.30
CA GLY A 156 20.42 -2.58 22.05
C GLY A 156 19.57 -1.32 22.24
N VAL A 157 20.24 -0.19 22.39
CA VAL A 157 19.62 1.13 22.53
C VAL A 157 20.43 2.19 21.78
N GLY A 158 19.73 3.19 21.26
CA GLY A 158 20.33 4.33 20.59
C GLY A 158 19.37 5.51 20.47
N PRO A 159 19.81 6.58 19.79
CA PRO A 159 18.98 7.75 19.53
C PRO A 159 17.68 7.39 18.79
N SER A 160 16.59 8.12 19.06
CA SER A 160 15.29 7.93 18.41
C SER A 160 15.29 8.12 16.89
N THR A 161 16.35 8.71 16.33
CA THR A 161 16.57 8.91 14.89
C THR A 161 17.48 7.86 14.26
N SER A 162 18.12 7.02 15.08
CA SER A 162 19.02 5.98 14.58
C SER A 162 18.24 4.73 14.18
N PHE A 163 18.86 3.95 13.30
CA PHE A 163 18.44 2.60 12.89
C PHE A 163 19.48 1.55 13.31
N PHE A 164 20.35 1.91 14.25
CA PHE A 164 21.38 1.07 14.83
C PHE A 164 21.53 1.37 16.34
N PRO A 165 21.88 0.38 17.19
CA PRO A 165 22.09 0.60 18.62
C PRO A 165 23.44 1.29 18.92
N ASP A 166 23.49 2.61 18.74
CA ASP A 166 24.73 3.39 18.87
C ASP A 166 25.24 3.58 20.31
N TRP A 167 24.36 3.47 21.31
CA TRP A 167 24.74 3.75 22.70
C TRP A 167 25.12 2.51 23.48
N TYR A 168 24.43 1.39 23.24
CA TYR A 168 24.73 0.13 23.90
C TYR A 168 24.24 -1.07 23.09
N GLN A 169 25.05 -2.12 23.11
CA GLN A 169 24.81 -3.42 22.47
C GLN A 169 25.20 -4.53 23.44
N ALA A 170 24.23 -5.36 23.83
CA ALA A 170 24.50 -6.49 24.70
C ALA A 170 25.46 -7.48 24.04
N GLN A 171 26.47 -7.91 24.78
CA GLN A 171 27.34 -9.01 24.39
C GLN A 171 26.58 -10.34 24.44
N PRO A 172 27.06 -11.38 23.72
CA PRO A 172 26.44 -12.70 23.76
C PRO A 172 26.20 -13.19 25.19
N ASN A 173 24.96 -13.58 25.49
CA ASN A 173 24.48 -14.12 26.76
C ASN A 173 24.69 -13.18 27.98
N GLU A 174 24.78 -11.87 27.78
CA GLU A 174 25.01 -10.91 28.85
C GLU A 174 23.78 -10.71 29.78
N LYS A 175 22.57 -10.97 29.28
CA LYS A 175 21.32 -10.71 30.01
C LYS A 175 20.91 -11.91 30.88
N PRO A 176 20.13 -11.71 31.94
CA PRO A 176 19.63 -12.80 32.78
C PRO A 176 18.71 -13.75 32.00
N ALA A 177 18.56 -14.99 32.47
CA ALA A 177 17.82 -16.04 31.77
C ALA A 177 16.37 -15.66 31.36
N CYS A 178 15.67 -14.83 32.17
CA CYS A 178 14.33 -14.35 31.82
C CYS A 178 14.29 -13.53 30.51
N ALA A 179 15.40 -12.90 30.14
CA ALA A 179 15.51 -12.11 28.91
C ALA A 179 15.53 -12.99 27.66
N TYR A 180 15.78 -14.30 27.83
CA TYR A 180 15.92 -15.29 26.77
C TYR A 180 14.82 -16.35 26.78
N GLY A 181 13.92 -16.30 27.77
CA GLY A 181 12.88 -17.32 27.97
C GLY A 181 11.70 -17.25 27.01
N SER A 182 11.55 -16.16 26.24
CA SER A 182 10.43 -15.96 25.33
C SER A 182 10.52 -16.81 24.07
N VAL A 183 9.42 -17.51 23.75
CA VAL A 183 9.15 -18.08 22.43
C VAL A 183 8.00 -17.32 21.79
N ILE A 184 8.31 -16.60 20.71
CA ILE A 184 7.36 -15.78 19.97
C ILE A 184 6.89 -16.56 18.76
N THR A 185 5.62 -16.93 18.74
CA THR A 185 4.99 -17.67 17.64
C THR A 185 4.19 -16.71 16.77
N PHE A 186 4.61 -16.50 15.53
CA PHE A 186 3.80 -15.81 14.53
C PHE A 186 3.04 -16.83 13.69
N THR A 187 1.73 -16.63 13.52
CA THR A 187 0.84 -17.54 12.79
C THR A 187 0.09 -16.79 11.71
N GLN A 188 0.06 -17.35 10.50
CA GLN A 188 -0.77 -16.85 9.40
C GLN A 188 -2.23 -17.24 9.66
N ALA A 189 -3.02 -16.31 10.19
CA ALA A 189 -4.42 -16.53 10.54
C ALA A 189 -5.38 -16.27 9.38
N GLY A 190 -4.88 -15.75 8.25
CA GLY A 190 -5.64 -15.49 7.03
C GLY A 190 -4.71 -15.06 5.89
N SER A 191 -5.27 -14.74 4.72
CA SER A 191 -4.48 -14.28 3.56
C SER A 191 -3.70 -12.99 3.81
N ASN A 192 -4.22 -12.12 4.69
CA ASN A 192 -3.61 -10.83 5.04
C ASN A 192 -3.66 -10.56 6.56
N THR A 193 -3.53 -11.62 7.36
CA THR A 193 -3.64 -11.54 8.82
C THR A 193 -2.56 -12.39 9.47
N ILE A 194 -1.78 -11.79 10.37
CA ILE A 194 -0.84 -12.50 11.24
C ILE A 194 -1.26 -12.30 12.69
N THR A 195 -1.26 -13.39 13.45
CA THR A 195 -1.36 -13.36 14.90
C THR A 195 -0.02 -13.69 15.54
N MET A 196 0.18 -13.22 16.78
CA MET A 196 1.36 -13.48 17.59
C MET A 196 0.94 -14.01 18.96
N ASN A 197 1.68 -15.00 19.47
CA ASN A 197 1.71 -15.34 20.88
C ASN A 197 3.16 -15.24 21.40
N ASP A 198 3.37 -14.61 22.56
CA ASP A 198 4.68 -14.56 23.23
C ASP A 198 4.61 -15.39 24.50
N ASN A 199 5.17 -16.59 24.49
CA ASN A 199 5.30 -17.40 25.69
C ASN A 199 6.60 -17.05 26.42
N ASN A 200 6.51 -16.13 27.39
CA ASN A 200 7.63 -15.68 28.21
C ASN A 200 7.87 -16.54 29.47
N ASN A 201 7.20 -17.69 29.61
CA ASN A 201 7.28 -18.53 30.81
C ASN A 201 6.97 -17.77 32.13
N GLY A 202 6.10 -16.76 32.05
CA GLY A 202 5.65 -15.98 33.20
C GLY A 202 6.56 -14.80 33.59
N SER A 203 7.69 -14.57 32.91
CA SER A 203 8.56 -13.44 33.19
C SER A 203 9.23 -12.87 31.94
N SER A 204 9.33 -11.54 31.87
CA SER A 204 10.10 -10.85 30.82
C SER A 204 11.08 -9.87 31.45
N PHE A 205 12.18 -9.60 30.74
CA PHE A 205 13.07 -8.50 31.08
C PHE A 205 12.42 -7.17 30.69
N LEU A 206 12.50 -6.16 31.57
CA LEU A 206 12.03 -4.80 31.31
C LEU A 206 13.14 -3.81 31.54
N ILE A 207 13.11 -2.72 30.78
CA ILE A 207 13.89 -1.52 31.11
C ILE A 207 13.19 -0.79 32.26
N ALA A 208 13.97 -0.13 33.11
CA ALA A 208 13.51 0.62 34.27
C ALA A 208 12.40 1.61 33.89
N ALA A 209 12.60 2.32 32.78
CA ALA A 209 11.67 3.32 32.25
C ALA A 209 10.32 2.75 31.80
N ALA A 210 10.22 1.43 31.61
CA ALA A 210 9.01 0.76 31.16
C ALA A 210 8.32 -0.04 32.26
N THR A 211 8.95 -0.23 33.44
CA THR A 211 8.36 -1.03 34.53
C THR A 211 6.94 -0.59 34.87
N ALA A 212 6.72 0.72 35.05
CA ALA A 212 5.39 1.28 35.31
C ALA A 212 4.38 1.07 34.17
N PHE A 213 4.84 1.11 32.91
CA PHE A 213 3.99 0.83 31.74
C PHE A 213 3.44 -0.60 31.75
N TYR A 214 4.19 -1.54 32.34
CA TYR A 214 3.78 -2.93 32.54
C TYR A 214 3.21 -3.22 33.94
N GLY A 215 2.88 -2.19 34.72
CA GLY A 215 2.31 -2.35 36.06
C GLY A 215 3.29 -2.86 37.12
N GLN A 216 4.59 -2.71 36.88
CA GLN A 216 5.68 -3.10 37.77
C GLN A 216 6.37 -1.86 38.36
N SER A 217 7.31 -2.07 39.29
CA SER A 217 8.16 -1.01 39.83
C SER A 217 9.61 -1.50 40.02
N GLY A 218 10.57 -0.58 39.86
CA GLY A 218 12.00 -0.86 40.05
C GLY A 218 12.84 -0.53 38.83
N GLY A 219 14.06 -1.07 38.82
CA GLY A 219 15.04 -0.83 37.76
C GLY A 219 14.93 -1.78 36.58
N ASP A 220 16.01 -1.87 35.81
CA ASP A 220 16.16 -2.88 34.77
C ASP A 220 16.14 -4.27 35.40
N GLY A 221 15.32 -5.19 34.90
CA GLY A 221 15.25 -6.51 35.53
C GLY A 221 14.18 -7.45 34.99
N CYS A 222 14.14 -8.63 35.59
CA CYS A 222 13.13 -9.66 35.33
C CYS A 222 11.89 -9.40 36.17
N TYR A 223 10.74 -9.32 35.52
CA TYR A 223 9.46 -9.08 36.19
C TYR A 223 8.43 -10.13 35.79
N PRO A 224 7.50 -10.49 36.70
CA PRO A 224 6.40 -11.38 36.38
C PRO A 224 5.38 -10.62 35.51
N ILE A 225 5.26 -11.01 34.24
CA ILE A 225 4.33 -10.38 33.29
C ILE A 225 3.58 -11.46 32.55
N ALA A 226 2.25 -11.29 32.49
CA ALA A 226 1.43 -12.01 31.54
C ALA A 226 1.45 -11.25 30.21
N THR A 227 1.94 -11.88 29.14
CA THR A 227 1.92 -11.34 27.78
C THR A 227 0.52 -11.37 27.14
N GLY A 228 -0.44 -12.02 27.80
CA GLY A 228 -1.78 -12.30 27.29
C GLY A 228 -1.79 -13.60 26.47
N GLY A 229 -2.86 -13.78 25.69
CA GLY A 229 -2.96 -14.87 24.71
C GLY A 229 -2.58 -14.41 23.30
N THR A 230 -3.09 -15.13 22.31
CA THR A 230 -2.95 -14.81 20.88
C THR A 230 -3.47 -13.40 20.56
N LYS A 231 -2.62 -12.58 19.92
CA LYS A 231 -2.89 -11.20 19.54
C LYS A 231 -2.86 -11.06 18.02
N THR A 232 -3.89 -10.47 17.42
CA THR A 232 -3.87 -10.09 16.00
C THR A 232 -3.03 -8.83 15.81
N LEU A 233 -2.00 -8.90 14.98
CA LEU A 233 -1.09 -7.78 14.74
C LEU A 233 -1.68 -6.80 13.72
N GLY A 234 -1.45 -5.50 13.95
CA GLY A 234 -1.78 -4.45 12.99
C GLY A 234 -0.55 -4.06 12.16
N PHE A 235 -0.53 -4.39 10.87
CA PHE A 235 0.59 -4.03 9.98
C PHE A 235 0.37 -2.69 9.27
N GLY A 236 1.45 -1.99 8.98
CA GLY A 236 1.43 -0.73 8.25
C GLY A 236 2.80 -0.34 7.69
N THR A 237 2.82 0.76 6.95
CA THR A 237 4.06 1.40 6.50
C THR A 237 4.74 2.08 7.70
N ALA A 238 6.05 1.90 7.82
CA ALA A 238 6.86 2.61 8.81
C ALA A 238 6.90 4.12 8.50
N ASN A 239 6.81 4.95 9.53
CA ASN A 239 6.83 6.42 9.44
C ASN A 239 8.00 7.07 10.19
N SER A 240 9.05 6.29 10.44
CA SER A 240 10.25 6.69 11.19
C SER A 240 11.24 7.55 10.37
N GLY A 241 10.98 7.75 9.07
CA GLY A 241 11.95 8.36 8.15
C GLY A 241 13.02 7.38 7.64
N SER A 242 12.80 6.06 7.82
CA SER A 242 13.67 5.01 7.30
C SER A 242 13.70 4.96 5.77
N ASN A 243 14.66 4.21 5.24
CA ASN A 243 14.77 3.93 3.81
C ASN A 243 15.20 2.47 3.60
N SER A 244 15.25 2.04 2.33
CA SER A 244 15.53 0.64 1.99
C SER A 244 16.91 0.12 2.38
N THR A 245 17.85 0.98 2.80
CA THR A 245 19.17 0.55 3.28
C THR A 245 19.18 0.16 4.75
N ASN A 246 18.21 0.61 5.54
CA ASN A 246 18.18 0.41 6.99
C ASN A 246 16.87 -0.20 7.51
N SER A 247 15.86 -0.34 6.65
CA SER A 247 14.56 -0.90 7.02
C SER A 247 13.87 -1.57 5.84
N THR A 248 12.96 -2.50 6.15
CA THR A 248 11.97 -3.00 5.18
C THR A 248 10.90 -1.96 4.85
N GLY A 249 10.78 -0.89 5.65
CA GLY A 249 9.70 0.10 5.56
C GLY A 249 8.35 -0.40 6.10
N ILE A 250 8.34 -1.56 6.76
CA ILE A 250 7.14 -2.20 7.32
C ILE A 250 7.23 -2.18 8.85
N GLN A 251 6.11 -1.88 9.49
CA GLN A 251 5.96 -1.99 10.94
C GLN A 251 4.73 -2.82 11.31
N PHE A 252 4.72 -3.35 12.52
CA PHE A 252 3.53 -3.93 13.13
C PHE A 252 3.31 -3.43 14.56
N THR A 253 2.05 -3.26 14.92
CA THR A 253 1.62 -2.95 16.28
C THR A 253 1.15 -4.22 16.97
N VAL A 254 1.66 -4.45 18.18
CA VAL A 254 1.22 -5.52 19.07
C VAL A 254 0.16 -4.95 20.02
N PRO A 255 -1.09 -5.46 20.00
CA PRO A 255 -2.15 -5.00 20.92
C PRO A 255 -1.80 -5.13 22.40
N GLY A 256 -2.49 -4.34 23.23
CA GLY A 256 -2.26 -4.30 24.68
C GLY A 256 -0.94 -3.61 25.04
N ASN A 257 -0.24 -4.11 26.06
CA ASN A 257 1.08 -3.59 26.46
C ASN A 257 2.21 -3.99 25.48
N GLY A 258 1.87 -4.62 24.37
CA GLY A 258 2.72 -4.67 23.17
C GLY A 258 4.08 -5.35 23.32
N ILE A 259 4.30 -6.17 24.36
CA ILE A 259 5.58 -6.83 24.56
C ILE A 259 5.83 -7.92 23.51
N ILE A 260 7.06 -7.93 23.00
CA ILE A 260 7.68 -9.02 22.24
C ILE A 260 9.06 -9.23 22.83
N GLY A 261 9.34 -10.40 23.41
CA GLY A 261 10.64 -10.68 24.03
C GLY A 261 10.86 -9.84 25.30
N PHE A 262 11.49 -8.67 25.17
CA PHE A 262 11.71 -7.76 26.31
C PHE A 262 10.94 -6.44 26.20
N GLY A 263 10.54 -5.91 27.35
CA GLY A 263 9.62 -4.78 27.46
C GLY A 263 10.33 -3.44 27.53
N THR A 264 10.03 -2.59 26.56
CA THR A 264 10.57 -1.23 26.44
C THR A 264 9.49 -0.16 26.60
N GLY A 265 8.22 -0.55 26.71
CA GLY A 265 7.08 0.35 26.77
C GLY A 265 6.58 0.83 25.40
N GLY A 266 7.25 0.44 24.32
CA GLY A 266 6.77 0.60 22.95
C GLY A 266 5.86 -0.55 22.52
N THR A 267 4.90 -0.25 21.64
CA THR A 267 3.94 -1.26 21.12
C THR A 267 4.01 -1.44 19.61
N THR A 268 4.74 -0.57 18.91
CA THR A 268 4.92 -0.61 17.46
C THR A 268 6.37 -0.89 17.11
N TYR A 269 6.58 -1.94 16.30
CA TYR A 269 7.88 -2.45 15.94
C TYR A 269 8.07 -2.31 14.44
N GLU A 270 9.09 -1.55 14.05
CA GLU A 270 9.58 -1.51 12.68
C GLU A 270 10.50 -2.70 12.43
N ILE A 271 10.30 -3.36 11.28
CA ILE A 271 11.12 -4.47 10.83
C ILE A 271 12.31 -3.88 10.08
N LEU A 272 13.47 -3.79 10.74
CA LEU A 272 14.69 -3.30 10.11
C LEU A 272 15.19 -4.28 9.05
N SER A 273 15.22 -5.56 9.40
CA SER A 273 15.54 -6.63 8.46
C SER A 273 14.82 -7.91 8.84
N LEU A 274 14.50 -8.72 7.84
CA LEU A 274 13.83 -9.99 8.03
C LEU A 274 14.27 -10.99 6.97
N THR A 275 14.71 -12.15 7.43
CA THR A 275 15.02 -13.33 6.61
C THR A 275 14.22 -14.52 7.11
N SER A 276 14.43 -15.71 6.54
CA SER A 276 13.81 -16.94 7.07
C SER A 276 14.28 -17.28 8.49
N ASN A 277 15.48 -16.81 8.90
CA ASN A 277 16.17 -17.24 10.11
C ASN A 277 16.46 -16.11 11.11
N VAL A 278 16.46 -14.84 10.69
CA VAL A 278 16.79 -13.67 11.53
C VAL A 278 15.75 -12.59 11.33
N MET A 279 15.27 -12.03 12.44
CA MET A 279 14.37 -10.88 12.47
C MET A 279 15.02 -9.81 13.36
N TRP A 280 15.15 -8.60 12.83
CA TRP A 280 15.68 -7.47 13.58
C TRP A 280 14.61 -6.39 13.67
N LEU A 281 14.17 -6.13 14.90
CA LEU A 281 13.14 -5.16 15.20
C LEU A 281 13.71 -3.91 15.85
N ARG A 282 13.02 -2.80 15.61
CA ARG A 282 13.23 -1.52 16.25
C ARG A 282 11.92 -0.99 16.79
N ASN A 283 11.92 -0.39 17.96
CA ASN A 283 10.77 0.36 18.46
C ASN A 283 11.22 1.60 19.25
N ILE A 284 10.31 2.56 19.45
CA ILE A 284 10.53 3.66 20.40
C ILE A 284 9.98 3.24 21.75
N GLY A 285 10.81 3.32 22.79
CA GLY A 285 10.46 2.97 24.17
C GLY A 285 9.69 4.09 24.88
N SER A 286 9.21 3.81 26.10
CA SER A 286 8.55 4.80 26.96
C SER A 286 9.48 5.94 27.39
N ASP A 287 10.79 5.73 27.31
CA ASP A 287 11.85 6.72 27.53
C ASP A 287 12.13 7.61 26.30
N GLY A 288 11.48 7.34 25.16
CA GLY A 288 11.71 8.05 23.91
C GLY A 288 12.94 7.58 23.12
N ASN A 289 13.65 6.55 23.59
CA ASN A 289 14.83 6.02 22.91
C ASN A 289 14.44 4.96 21.85
N ALA A 290 15.32 4.77 20.86
CA ALA A 290 15.18 3.63 19.95
C ALA A 290 15.77 2.38 20.61
N TRP A 291 14.96 1.34 20.72
CA TRP A 291 15.34 0.03 21.24
C TRP A 291 15.35 -0.99 20.12
N TYR A 292 16.29 -1.94 20.20
CA TYR A 292 16.58 -2.90 19.16
C TYR A 292 16.54 -4.32 19.72
N GLN A 293 15.89 -5.23 18.98
CA GLN A 293 15.74 -6.62 19.35
C GLN A 293 16.09 -7.54 18.18
N ILE A 294 17.00 -8.48 18.37
CA ILE A 294 17.35 -9.48 17.35
C ILE A 294 16.80 -10.84 17.77
N PHE A 295 16.04 -11.46 16.88
CA PHE A 295 15.48 -12.79 17.03
C PHE A 295 16.04 -13.74 15.98
N ARG A 296 16.00 -15.02 16.30
CA ARG A 296 16.25 -16.11 15.36
C ARG A 296 15.08 -17.08 15.31
N ALA A 297 14.88 -17.68 14.14
CA ALA A 297 13.93 -18.77 14.00
C ALA A 297 14.37 -19.96 14.85
N GLN A 298 13.40 -20.64 15.47
CA GLN A 298 13.57 -21.87 16.24
C GLN A 298 13.17 -23.09 15.41
#